data_AF-A0A9X3X1I0-F1
#
_entry.id   AF-A0A9X3X1I0-F1
#
_cell.length_a   1.000
_cell.length_b   1.000
_cell.length_c   1.000
_cell.angle_alpha   90.00
_cell.angle_beta   90.00
_cell.angle_gamma   90.00
#
_symmetry.space_group_name_H-M   'P 1'
#
loop_
_entity.id
_entity.type
_entity.pdbx_description
1 polymer ?
#
loop_
_entity_poly.entity_id
_entity_poly.type
_entity_poly.pdbx_seq_one_letter_code
_entity_poly.pdbx_strand_id
1 'polypeptide(L)'
;MADDDDLQQRLDALTVSEMRRRVDLVVAFLREQRRALAVEVGMTLEDAPGPRPAVDHEQGQRHLQELVEMLPLLRRRLTPEERARIKPMSEARAEQMKEVLDELASQPELFDSLMEEGGIDVRHADIVRMREGVEKMEMLKDIEREVRLLVEELTAYRERLEESVAEMMKKAGGPSN
;
A
#
# COMPACT_ATOMS: atom_id res chain seq x y z
N MET A 1 17.28 -1.23 -11.54
CA MET A 1 16.01 -1.75 -11.02
C MET A 1 16.38 -2.96 -10.18
N ALA A 2 15.92 -3.03 -8.93
CA ALA A 2 16.11 -4.25 -8.14
C ALA A 2 15.31 -5.38 -8.80
N ASP A 3 15.89 -6.58 -8.86
CA ASP A 3 15.17 -7.76 -9.33
C ASP A 3 14.10 -8.16 -8.29
N ASP A 4 12.99 -8.77 -8.74
CA ASP A 4 11.86 -9.14 -7.87
C ASP A 4 12.30 -9.99 -6.66
N ASP A 5 13.35 -10.80 -6.82
CA ASP A 5 13.92 -11.61 -5.74
C ASP A 5 14.62 -10.77 -4.65
N ASP A 6 15.29 -9.68 -5.02
CA ASP A 6 15.89 -8.73 -4.06
C ASP A 6 14.81 -7.98 -3.28
N LEU A 7 13.76 -7.56 -3.98
CA LEU A 7 12.59 -6.91 -3.36
C LEU A 7 11.87 -7.86 -2.40
N GLN A 8 11.72 -9.13 -2.77
CA GLN A 8 11.11 -10.15 -1.91
C GLN A 8 11.97 -10.39 -0.66
N GLN A 9 13.30 -10.51 -0.80
CA GLN A 9 14.20 -10.67 0.35
C GLN A 9 14.13 -9.47 1.31
N ARG A 10 14.05 -8.25 0.77
CA ARG A 10 13.87 -7.03 1.58
C ARG A 10 12.53 -7.02 2.31
N LEU A 11 11.45 -7.47 1.67
CA LEU A 11 10.14 -7.60 2.30
C LEU A 11 10.13 -8.68 3.40
N ASP A 12 10.80 -9.81 3.15
CA ASP A 12 10.89 -10.92 4.08
C ASP A 12 11.72 -10.57 5.33
N ALA A 13 12.77 -9.75 5.16
CA ALA A 13 13.61 -9.27 6.25
C ALA A 13 12.87 -8.35 7.26
N LEU A 14 11.78 -7.71 6.84
CA LEU A 14 10.97 -6.88 7.73
C LEU A 14 10.05 -7.74 8.59
N THR A 15 9.94 -7.43 9.88
CA THR A 15 8.86 -8.02 10.69
C THR A 15 7.51 -7.36 10.35
N VAL A 16 6.39 -8.07 10.56
CA VAL A 16 5.04 -7.48 10.38
C VAL A 16 4.87 -6.20 11.20
N SER A 17 5.31 -6.20 12.46
CA SER A 17 5.20 -5.02 13.33
C SER A 17 6.04 -3.85 12.83
N GLU A 18 7.22 -4.12 12.27
CA GLU A 18 8.05 -3.08 11.65
C GLU A 18 7.42 -2.53 10.38
N MET A 19 6.89 -3.41 9.52
CA MET A 19 6.15 -3.03 8.32
C MET A 19 4.98 -2.12 8.68
N ARG A 20 4.17 -2.50 9.70
CA ARG A 20 3.03 -1.70 10.17
C ARG A 20 3.46 -0.29 10.60
N ARG A 21 4.51 -0.18 11.42
CA ARG A 21 5.03 1.12 11.87
C ARG A 21 5.46 2.01 10.71
N ARG A 22 6.17 1.43 9.72
CA ARG A 22 6.58 2.18 8.51
C ARG A 22 5.37 2.64 7.70
N VAL A 23 4.40 1.75 7.50
CA VAL A 23 3.16 2.05 6.76
C VAL A 23 2.36 3.14 7.45
N ASP A 24 2.15 3.06 8.76
CA ASP A 24 1.43 4.09 9.52
C ASP A 24 2.06 5.47 9.39
N LEU A 25 3.39 5.52 9.48
CA LEU A 25 4.14 6.75 9.34
C LEU A 25 4.04 7.31 7.91
N VAL A 26 4.17 6.46 6.89
CA VAL A 26 4.05 6.87 5.48
C VAL A 26 2.63 7.32 5.14
N VAL A 27 1.60 6.64 5.64
CA VAL A 27 0.20 7.04 5.46
C VAL A 27 -0.05 8.40 6.13
N ALA A 28 0.46 8.61 7.34
CA ALA A 28 0.37 9.90 8.01
C ALA A 28 1.07 11.01 7.20
N PHE A 29 2.28 10.74 6.70
CA PHE A 29 3.04 11.63 5.84
C PHE A 29 2.28 12.00 4.55
N LEU A 30 1.78 11.02 3.80
CA LEU A 30 1.03 11.25 2.57
C LEU A 30 -0.24 12.06 2.81
N ARG A 31 -0.97 11.79 3.90
CA ARG A 31 -2.16 12.56 4.27
C ARG A 31 -1.83 14.01 4.63
N GLU A 32 -0.69 14.26 5.26
CA GLU A 32 -0.23 15.63 5.52
C GLU A 32 0.09 16.37 4.21
N GLN A 33 0.77 15.72 3.26
CA GLN A 33 1.05 16.29 1.94
C GLN A 33 -0.23 16.63 1.17
N ARG A 34 -1.21 15.72 1.16
CA ARG A 34 -2.52 15.94 0.53
C ARG A 34 -3.26 17.14 1.12
N ARG A 35 -3.17 17.33 2.44
CA ARG A 35 -3.76 18.52 3.11
C ARG A 35 -3.03 19.80 2.78
N ALA A 36 -1.70 19.79 2.77
CA ALA A 36 -0.91 20.95 2.39
C ALA A 36 -1.28 21.42 0.98
N LEU A 37 -1.40 20.45 0.05
CA LEU A 37 -1.92 20.69 -1.29
C LEU A 37 -3.30 21.35 -1.23
N ALA A 38 -4.29 20.75 -0.56
CA ALA A 38 -5.65 21.29 -0.48
C ALA A 38 -5.72 22.74 0.04
N VAL A 39 -4.89 23.10 1.02
CA VAL A 39 -4.79 24.47 1.56
C VAL A 39 -4.20 25.44 0.53
N GLU A 40 -3.15 25.05 -0.21
CA GLU A 40 -2.56 25.89 -1.27
C GLU A 40 -3.55 26.18 -2.42
N VAL A 41 -4.47 25.26 -2.70
CA VAL A 41 -5.51 25.43 -3.75
C VAL A 41 -6.71 26.27 -3.26
N GLY A 42 -6.71 26.71 -2.00
CA GLY A 42 -7.79 27.52 -1.45
C GLY A 42 -9.08 26.73 -1.18
N MET A 43 -9.01 25.40 -1.01
CA MET A 43 -10.14 24.66 -0.43
C MET A 43 -10.34 25.09 1.02
N THR A 44 -11.58 25.39 1.40
CA THR A 44 -11.94 25.83 2.74
C THR A 44 -11.51 24.77 3.77
N LEU A 45 -10.86 25.22 4.85
CA LEU A 45 -10.30 24.41 5.96
C LEU A 45 -11.25 23.36 6.57
N GLU A 46 -12.55 23.44 6.30
CA GLU A 46 -13.58 22.50 6.74
C GLU A 46 -13.51 21.11 6.05
N ASP A 47 -12.84 21.01 4.89
CA ASP A 47 -12.59 19.75 4.17
C ASP A 47 -11.20 19.14 4.44
N ALA A 48 -10.35 19.81 5.23
CA ALA A 48 -9.01 19.33 5.53
C ALA A 48 -9.09 18.21 6.59
N PRO A 49 -8.60 16.99 6.32
CA PRO A 49 -8.66 15.91 7.32
C PRO A 49 -7.98 16.32 8.65
N GLY A 50 -8.45 15.77 9.78
CA GLY A 50 -8.33 16.26 11.17
C GLY A 50 -6.92 16.48 11.80
N PRO A 51 -6.73 16.28 13.12
CA PRO A 51 -5.55 16.81 13.85
C PRO A 51 -4.19 16.30 13.33
N ARG A 52 -3.14 17.12 13.50
CA ARG A 52 -1.75 16.85 13.08
C ARG A 52 -1.10 15.81 13.99
N PRO A 53 -0.74 14.61 13.50
CA PRO A 53 0.34 13.86 14.14
C PRO A 53 1.64 14.63 13.91
N ALA A 54 2.55 14.65 14.89
CA ALA A 54 3.90 15.11 14.63
C ALA A 54 4.58 14.06 13.74
N VAL A 55 4.62 14.31 12.43
CA VAL A 55 5.24 13.39 11.47
C VAL A 55 6.70 13.79 11.25
N ASP A 56 7.62 12.86 11.47
CA ASP A 56 9.01 13.01 11.03
C ASP A 56 9.04 12.91 9.50
N HIS A 57 9.25 14.06 8.85
CA HIS A 57 9.19 14.19 7.41
C HIS A 57 10.35 13.46 6.70
N GLU A 58 11.55 13.50 7.27
CA GLU A 58 12.72 12.82 6.68
C GLU A 58 12.55 11.31 6.75
N GLN A 59 12.07 10.81 7.89
CA GLN A 59 11.76 9.40 8.07
C GLN A 59 10.60 8.95 7.17
N GLY A 60 9.56 9.77 7.02
CA GLY A 60 8.41 9.49 6.17
C GLY A 60 8.78 9.43 4.70
N GLN A 61 9.59 10.37 4.21
CA GLN A 61 10.06 10.35 2.83
C GLN A 61 10.94 9.12 2.54
N ARG A 62 11.84 8.77 3.47
CA ARG A 62 12.71 7.59 3.31
C ARG A 62 11.89 6.29 3.24
N HIS A 63 10.97 6.09 4.19
CA HIS A 63 10.13 4.90 4.20
C HIS A 63 9.16 4.86 3.02
N LEU A 64 8.65 6.00 2.56
CA LEU A 64 7.85 6.04 1.34
C LEU A 64 8.64 5.53 0.14
N GLN A 65 9.89 5.98 -0.04
CA GLN A 65 10.74 5.51 -1.13
C GLN A 65 10.96 3.99 -1.05
N GLU A 66 11.34 3.49 0.13
CA GLU A 66 11.55 2.06 0.37
C GLU A 66 10.31 1.22 0.06
N LEU A 67 9.12 1.66 0.49
CA LEU A 67 7.86 0.93 0.29
C LEU A 67 7.36 1.03 -1.17
N VAL A 68 7.56 2.18 -1.83
CA VAL A 68 7.21 2.36 -3.25
C VAL A 68 8.04 1.44 -4.15
N GLU A 69 9.32 1.24 -3.83
CA GLU A 69 10.17 0.27 -4.54
C GLU A 69 9.65 -1.16 -4.45
N MET A 70 8.90 -1.52 -3.40
CA MET A 70 8.32 -2.85 -3.20
C MET A 70 6.93 -3.02 -3.84
N LEU A 71 6.27 -1.94 -4.29
CA LEU A 71 4.96 -2.04 -4.95
C LEU A 71 4.91 -2.96 -6.19
N PRO A 72 5.98 -3.14 -6.99
CA PRO A 72 5.98 -4.13 -8.07
C PRO A 72 5.65 -5.56 -7.60
N LEU A 73 5.95 -5.91 -6.34
CA LEU A 73 5.61 -7.22 -5.77
C LEU A 73 4.10 -7.46 -5.76
N LEU A 74 3.27 -6.42 -5.59
CA LEU A 74 1.82 -6.50 -5.71
C LEU A 74 1.36 -6.93 -7.12
N ARG A 75 2.18 -6.65 -8.13
CA ARG A 75 1.88 -6.82 -9.55
C ARG A 75 2.61 -8.00 -10.17
N ARG A 76 3.24 -8.88 -9.37
CA ARG A 76 3.98 -10.04 -9.88
C ARG A 76 3.15 -10.71 -10.97
N ARG A 77 3.64 -10.62 -12.22
CA ARG A 77 2.95 -11.19 -13.37
C ARG A 77 3.01 -12.69 -13.20
N LEU A 78 1.89 -13.28 -12.76
CA LEU A 78 1.70 -14.72 -12.78
C LEU A 78 2.08 -15.21 -14.18
N THR A 79 2.94 -16.21 -14.26
CA THR A 79 3.22 -16.90 -15.51
C THR A 79 1.89 -17.45 -16.08
N PRO A 80 1.77 -17.67 -17.41
CA PRO A 80 0.56 -18.24 -17.99
C PRO A 80 0.11 -19.55 -17.30
N GLU A 81 1.06 -20.34 -16.80
CA GLU A 81 0.83 -21.60 -16.08
C GLU A 81 0.28 -21.36 -14.66
N GLU A 82 0.83 -20.42 -13.91
CA GLU A 82 0.31 -20.03 -12.58
C GLU A 82 -1.06 -19.37 -12.69
N ARG A 83 -1.25 -18.53 -13.71
CA ARG A 83 -2.52 -17.84 -13.98
C ARG A 83 -3.64 -18.82 -14.36
N ALA A 84 -3.31 -19.92 -15.02
CA ALA A 84 -4.26 -20.99 -15.33
C ALA A 84 -4.65 -21.82 -14.10
N ARG A 85 -3.79 -21.88 -13.07
CA ARG A 85 -4.05 -22.60 -11.81
C ARG A 85 -4.78 -21.75 -10.77
N ILE A 86 -4.64 -20.43 -10.84
CA ILE A 86 -5.26 -19.50 -9.89
C ILE A 86 -6.66 -19.13 -10.39
N LYS A 87 -7.69 -19.70 -9.75
CA LYS A 87 -9.03 -19.11 -9.84
C LYS A 87 -9.02 -17.81 -9.02
N PRO A 88 -9.57 -16.70 -9.54
CA PRO A 88 -9.72 -15.48 -8.74
C PRO A 88 -10.48 -15.83 -7.45
N MET A 89 -9.81 -15.66 -6.32
CA MET A 89 -10.42 -15.82 -5.01
C MET A 89 -11.32 -14.61 -4.76
N SER A 90 -12.57 -14.86 -4.39
CA SER A 90 -13.44 -13.79 -3.88
C SER A 90 -12.92 -13.29 -2.53
N GLU A 91 -13.21 -12.04 -2.18
CA GLU A 91 -12.86 -11.47 -0.87
C GLU A 91 -13.34 -12.34 0.29
N ALA A 92 -14.58 -12.86 0.22
CA ALA A 92 -15.12 -13.78 1.20
C ALA A 92 -14.29 -15.08 1.35
N ARG A 93 -13.68 -15.56 0.25
CA ARG A 93 -12.83 -16.75 0.28
C ARG A 93 -11.42 -16.42 0.80
N ALA A 94 -10.95 -15.20 0.61
CA ALA A 94 -9.71 -14.72 1.21
C ALA A 94 -9.85 -14.62 2.73
N GLU A 95 -10.97 -14.09 3.22
CA GLU A 95 -11.25 -14.01 4.66
C GLU A 95 -11.35 -15.41 5.30
N GLN A 96 -12.08 -16.34 4.68
CA GLN A 96 -12.13 -17.73 5.14
C GLN A 96 -10.76 -18.40 5.16
N MET A 97 -9.92 -18.16 4.17
CA MET A 97 -8.56 -18.71 4.14
C MET A 97 -7.72 -18.14 5.29
N LYS A 98 -7.89 -16.86 5.61
CA LYS A 98 -7.20 -16.20 6.72
C LYS A 98 -7.62 -16.79 8.07
N GLU A 99 -8.92 -16.99 8.29
CA GLU A 99 -9.44 -17.65 9.50
C GLU A 99 -8.87 -19.06 9.68
N VAL A 100 -8.81 -19.85 8.60
CA VAL A 100 -8.21 -21.18 8.63
C VAL A 100 -6.71 -21.11 8.95
N LEU A 101 -5.98 -20.17 8.35
CA LEU A 101 -4.55 -19.99 8.64
C LEU A 101 -4.31 -19.52 10.08
N ASP A 102 -5.16 -18.67 10.64
CA ASP A 102 -5.09 -18.22 12.02
C ASP A 102 -5.35 -19.37 13.01
N GLU A 103 -6.35 -20.22 12.73
CA GLU A 103 -6.67 -21.40 13.53
C GLU A 103 -5.53 -22.41 13.52
N LEU A 104 -4.98 -22.73 12.34
CA LEU A 104 -3.83 -23.63 12.20
C LEU A 104 -2.55 -23.05 12.82
N ALA A 105 -2.34 -21.74 12.71
CA ALA A 105 -1.21 -21.07 13.34
C ALA A 105 -1.27 -21.15 14.88
N SER A 106 -2.47 -21.21 15.46
CA SER A 106 -2.67 -21.30 16.91
C SER A 106 -2.33 -22.67 17.53
N GLN A 107 -2.16 -23.71 16.71
CA GLN A 107 -1.92 -25.09 17.16
C GLN A 107 -0.74 -25.74 16.41
N PRO A 108 0.51 -25.38 16.76
CA PRO A 108 1.71 -25.81 16.01
C PRO A 108 1.91 -27.34 15.99
N GLU A 109 1.78 -27.98 17.15
CA GLU A 109 2.00 -29.43 17.31
C GLU A 109 0.95 -30.25 16.57
N LEU A 110 -0.31 -29.80 16.58
CA LEU A 110 -1.39 -30.46 15.86
C LEU A 110 -1.19 -30.32 14.35
N PHE A 111 -0.80 -29.12 13.88
CA PHE A 111 -0.54 -28.89 12.48
C PHE A 111 0.59 -29.78 11.96
N ASP A 112 1.75 -29.79 12.64
CA ASP A 112 2.89 -30.59 12.22
C ASP A 112 2.56 -32.10 12.21
N SER A 113 1.81 -32.60 13.20
CA SER A 113 1.35 -34.00 13.23
C SER A 113 0.41 -34.37 12.08
N LEU A 114 -0.54 -33.48 11.72
CA LEU A 114 -1.49 -33.71 10.63
C LEU A 114 -0.81 -33.69 9.26
N MET A 115 0.21 -32.85 9.08
CA MET A 115 1.00 -32.79 7.85
C MET A 115 1.92 -34.00 7.70
N GLU A 116 2.54 -34.46 8.80
CA GLU A 116 3.30 -35.71 8.83
C GLU A 116 2.42 -36.93 8.51
N GLU A 117 1.22 -37.03 9.11
CA GLU A 117 0.25 -38.10 8.81
C GLU A 117 -0.26 -38.05 7.36
N GLY A 118 -0.45 -36.85 6.81
CA GLY A 118 -0.86 -36.61 5.43
C GLY A 118 0.26 -36.80 4.40
N GLY A 119 1.51 -36.97 4.82
CA GLY A 119 2.69 -37.05 3.95
C GLY A 119 2.97 -35.74 3.19
N ILE A 120 2.55 -34.60 3.74
CA ILE A 120 2.72 -33.29 3.12
C ILE A 120 3.93 -32.59 3.77
N ASP A 121 4.93 -32.26 2.96
CA ASP A 121 6.16 -31.59 3.40
C ASP A 121 5.95 -30.07 3.56
N VAL A 122 5.14 -29.69 4.55
CA VAL A 122 4.90 -28.29 4.94
C VAL A 122 4.91 -28.22 6.46
N ARG A 123 5.77 -27.36 7.01
CA ARG A 123 5.88 -27.18 8.47
C ARG A 123 5.06 -25.98 8.92
N HIS A 124 4.72 -25.92 10.21
CA HIS A 124 4.07 -24.76 10.82
C HIS A 124 4.82 -23.45 10.54
N ALA A 125 6.15 -23.49 10.55
CA ALA A 125 7.00 -22.34 10.22
C ALA A 125 6.83 -21.82 8.78
N ASP A 126 6.36 -22.66 7.86
CA ASP A 126 6.04 -22.25 6.48
C ASP A 126 4.68 -21.55 6.43
N ILE A 127 3.69 -22.02 7.21
CA ILE A 127 2.39 -21.34 7.37
C ILE A 127 2.56 -19.95 7.97
N VAL A 128 3.34 -19.82 9.05
CA VAL A 128 3.59 -18.53 9.68
C VAL A 128 4.20 -17.55 8.68
N ARG A 129 5.19 -18.00 7.89
CA ARG A 129 5.79 -17.17 6.83
C ARG A 129 4.78 -16.76 5.75
N MET A 130 3.91 -17.68 5.32
CA MET A 130 2.86 -17.38 4.34
C MET A 130 1.87 -16.34 4.88
N ARG A 131 1.44 -16.50 6.14
CA ARG A 131 0.53 -15.57 6.83
C ARG A 131 1.13 -14.17 6.94
N GLU A 132 2.37 -14.08 7.43
CA GLU A 132 3.09 -12.80 7.51
C GLU A 132 3.27 -12.15 6.13
N GLY A 133 3.55 -12.97 5.10
CA GLY A 133 3.63 -12.51 3.71
C GLY A 133 2.32 -11.87 3.24
N VAL A 134 1.17 -12.52 3.51
CA VAL A 134 -0.15 -11.97 3.16
C VAL A 134 -0.40 -10.64 3.88
N GLU A 135 -0.14 -10.56 5.19
CA GLU A 135 -0.34 -9.34 5.97
C GLU A 135 0.54 -8.18 5.44
N LYS A 136 1.82 -8.44 5.13
CA LYS A 136 2.71 -7.43 4.53
C LYS A 136 2.22 -6.96 3.16
N MET A 137 1.67 -7.86 2.35
CA MET A 137 1.10 -7.52 1.04
C MET A 137 -0.17 -6.67 1.16
N GLU A 138 -1.02 -6.93 2.15
CA GLU A 138 -2.16 -6.06 2.47
C GLU A 138 -1.69 -4.66 2.85
N MET A 139 -0.64 -4.55 3.67
CA MET A 139 -0.06 -3.25 4.03
C MET A 139 0.56 -2.51 2.82
N LEU A 140 1.16 -3.21 1.87
CA LEU A 140 1.63 -2.59 0.62
C LEU A 140 0.47 -2.06 -0.23
N LYS A 141 -0.70 -2.73 -0.24
CA LYS A 141 -1.90 -2.23 -0.93
C LYS A 141 -2.42 -0.93 -0.32
N ASP A 142 -2.31 -0.78 1.01
CA ASP A 142 -2.67 0.48 1.68
C ASP A 142 -1.81 1.66 1.16
N ILE A 143 -0.51 1.43 0.95
CA ILE A 143 0.40 2.41 0.35
C ILE A 143 0.04 2.68 -1.11
N GLU A 144 -0.19 1.64 -1.92
CA GLU A 144 -0.59 1.82 -3.33
C GLU A 144 -1.84 2.69 -3.45
N ARG A 145 -2.83 2.47 -2.56
CA ARG A 145 -4.06 3.27 -2.51
C ARG A 145 -3.78 4.73 -2.18
N GLU A 146 -3.02 5.02 -1.12
CA GLU A 146 -2.77 6.41 -0.71
C GLU A 146 -1.92 7.18 -1.74
N VAL A 147 -0.95 6.51 -2.38
CA VAL A 147 -0.17 7.10 -3.48
C VAL A 147 -1.07 7.39 -4.69
N ARG A 148 -1.98 6.47 -5.03
CA ARG A 148 -2.95 6.69 -6.13
C ARG A 148 -3.84 7.90 -5.86
N LEU A 149 -4.38 8.02 -4.64
CA LEU A 149 -5.20 9.16 -4.22
C LEU A 149 -4.42 10.48 -4.32
N LEU A 150 -3.15 10.50 -3.89
CA LEU A 150 -2.30 11.69 -4.05
C LEU A 150 -2.10 12.06 -5.53
N VAL A 151 -1.88 11.09 -6.42
CA VAL A 151 -1.72 11.35 -7.86
C VAL A 151 -3.02 11.87 -8.49
N GLU A 152 -4.17 11.32 -8.10
CA GLU A 152 -5.49 11.80 -8.54
C GLU A 152 -5.72 13.25 -8.12
N GLU A 153 -5.39 13.60 -6.86
CA GLU A 153 -5.48 14.98 -6.37
C GLU A 153 -4.53 15.94 -7.07
N LEU A 154 -3.28 15.53 -7.32
CA LEU A 154 -2.31 16.33 -8.07
C LEU A 154 -2.75 16.57 -9.52
N THR A 155 -3.39 15.58 -10.13
CA THR A 155 -3.93 15.70 -11.50
C THR A 155 -5.09 16.69 -11.52
N ALA A 156 -6.04 16.56 -10.60
CA ALA A 156 -7.15 17.50 -10.46
C ALA A 156 -6.67 18.92 -10.14
N TYR A 157 -5.61 19.05 -9.34
CA TYR A 157 -4.99 20.35 -9.05
C TYR A 157 -4.40 21.00 -10.30
N ARG A 158 -3.64 20.25 -11.10
CA ARG A 158 -3.07 20.74 -12.36
C ARG A 158 -4.17 21.27 -13.29
N GLU A 159 -5.27 20.55 -13.43
CA GLU A 159 -6.40 20.97 -14.26
C GLU A 159 -7.01 22.29 -13.78
N ARG A 160 -7.25 22.46 -12.47
CA ARG A 160 -7.76 23.72 -11.89
C ARG A 160 -6.80 24.90 -12.07
N LEU A 161 -5.50 24.67 -11.96
CA LEU A 161 -4.49 25.70 -12.22
C LEU A 161 -4.51 26.14 -13.69
N GLU A 162 -4.56 25.19 -14.62
CA GLU A 162 -4.64 25.47 -16.05
C GLU A 162 -5.89 26.31 -16.38
N GLU A 163 -7.04 25.96 -15.79
CA GLU A 163 -8.29 26.74 -15.90
C GLU A 163 -8.13 28.16 -15.34
N SER A 164 -7.56 28.29 -14.13
CA SER A 164 -7.36 29.59 -13.47
C SER A 164 -6.41 30.51 -14.26
N VAL A 165 -5.32 29.94 -14.81
CA VAL A 165 -4.39 30.67 -15.68
C VAL A 165 -5.06 31.09 -16.98
N ALA A 166 -5.86 30.21 -17.60
CA ALA A 166 -6.61 30.54 -18.80
C ALA A 166 -7.62 31.68 -18.55
N GLU A 167 -8.32 31.68 -17.41
CA GLU A 167 -9.20 32.78 -17.02
C GLU A 167 -8.46 34.10 -16.79
N MET A 168 -7.30 34.06 -16.12
CA MET A 168 -6.46 35.26 -15.91
C MET A 168 -5.96 35.83 -17.23
N MET A 169 -5.50 34.99 -18.16
CA MET A 169 -5.08 35.42 -19.50
C MET A 169 -6.24 36.03 -20.29
N LYS A 170 -7.44 35.45 -20.17
CA LYS A 170 -8.66 36.00 -20.80
C LYS A 170 -9.07 37.36 -20.21
N LYS A 171 -8.92 37.56 -18.90
CA LYS A 171 -9.16 38.84 -18.23
C LYS A 171 -8.10 39.89 -18.56
N ALA A 172 -6.83 39.50 -18.71
CA ALA A 172 -5.73 40.38 -19.08
C ALA A 172 -5.73 40.77 -20.57
N GLY A 173 -6.33 39.95 -21.44
CA GLY A 173 -6.48 40.22 -22.88
C GLY A 173 -7.75 41.02 -23.27
N GLY A 174 -8.56 41.47 -22.32
CA GLY A 174 -9.70 42.36 -22.60
C GLY A 174 -9.22 43.75 -23.01
N PRO A 175 -9.87 44.42 -23.99
CA PRO A 175 -9.39 45.69 -24.54
C PRO A 175 -9.27 46.74 -23.43
N SER A 176 -8.09 47.36 -23.34
CA SER A 176 -7.90 48.58 -22.54
C SER A 176 -8.73 49.70 -23.16
N ASN A 177 -9.65 50.27 -22.39
CA ASN A 177 -10.39 51.48 -22.75
C ASN A 177 -9.45 52.67 -22.96
#